data_AF-A0A0F2IUJ5-F1
#
_entry.id   AF-A0A0F2IUJ5-F1
#
_cell.length_a   1.000
_cell.length_b   1.000
_cell.length_c   1.000
_cell.angle_alpha   90.00
_cell.angle_beta   90.00
_cell.angle_gamma   90.00
#
_symmetry.space_group_name_H-M   'P 1'
#
loop_
_entity.id
_entity.type
_entity.pdbx_description
1 polymer ?
#
loop_
_entity_poly.entity_id
_entity_poly.type
_entity_poly.pdbx_seq_one_letter_code
_entity_poly.pdbx_strand_id
1 'polypeptide(L)'
;MDKPILKDSMKLFEQLGAIKSRSMFGGFGLFADETMFALVVKDQLHIRADQNTTSLFEKQGLKPYVYKKRGFPVVTKYYAVTDSLWDNKTALMSVARQALDSARKEKELQAVAKPDRLKDLPNLRLATERMLKKAGIETVEQLEMHGSVGAYEAIKNTHSGSVSLELLWALEGAINGTHWSVIPQKRRDELVNKLSS
;
A
#
# COMPACT_ATOMS: atom_id res chain seq x y z
N MET A 1 33.45 -3.44 -14.96
CA MET A 1 33.49 -2.10 -14.35
C MET A 1 32.34 -2.02 -13.37
N ASP A 2 32.62 -2.11 -12.08
CA ASP A 2 31.62 -1.89 -11.05
C ASP A 2 31.12 -0.45 -11.18
N LYS A 3 29.90 -0.26 -11.66
CA LYS A 3 29.21 1.02 -11.59
C LYS A 3 28.39 0.96 -10.30
N PRO A 4 28.84 1.54 -9.17
CA PRO A 4 28.05 1.53 -7.96
C PRO A 4 26.95 2.60 -8.08
N ILE A 5 26.05 2.45 -9.06
CA ILE A 5 24.98 3.42 -9.38
C ILE A 5 24.12 3.74 -8.15
N LEU A 6 23.98 2.77 -7.23
CA LEU A 6 23.39 2.98 -5.92
C LEU A 6 24.13 4.05 -5.11
N LYS A 7 25.45 3.90 -4.94
CA LYS A 7 26.30 4.82 -4.19
C LYS A 7 26.31 6.22 -4.82
N ASP A 8 26.43 6.27 -6.15
CA ASP A 8 26.43 7.54 -6.90
C ASP A 8 25.08 8.26 -6.79
N SER A 9 23.97 7.50 -6.88
CA SER A 9 22.63 8.06 -6.69
C SER A 9 22.41 8.55 -5.27
N MET A 10 22.85 7.78 -4.25
CA MET A 10 22.73 8.18 -2.85
C MET A 10 23.50 9.48 -2.60
N LYS A 11 24.75 9.58 -3.07
CA LYS A 11 25.58 10.78 -2.94
C LYS A 11 24.97 11.98 -3.68
N LEU A 12 24.47 11.77 -4.90
CA LEU A 12 23.83 12.82 -5.68
C LEU A 12 22.67 13.45 -4.90
N PHE A 13 21.86 12.64 -4.21
CA PHE A 13 20.63 13.09 -3.56
C PHE A 13 20.77 13.55 -2.11
N GLU A 14 21.98 13.65 -1.55
CA GLU A 14 22.21 14.14 -0.17
C GLU A 14 21.61 15.54 0.08
N GLN A 15 21.48 16.37 -0.96
CA GLN A 15 20.82 17.69 -0.89
C GLN A 15 19.29 17.64 -0.70
N LEU A 16 18.68 16.45 -0.76
CA LEU A 16 17.26 16.24 -0.49
C LEU A 16 16.98 15.88 0.98
N GLY A 17 18.02 15.59 1.77
CA GLY A 17 17.94 15.19 3.17
C GLY A 17 18.80 13.97 3.48
N ALA A 18 18.54 13.32 4.61
CA ALA A 18 19.27 12.11 5.00
C ALA A 18 18.86 10.93 4.13
N ILE A 19 19.74 10.54 3.19
CA ILE A 19 19.44 9.45 2.24
C ILE A 19 19.71 8.09 2.87
N LYS A 20 18.69 7.23 2.85
CA LYS A 20 18.76 5.83 3.27
C LYS A 20 18.38 4.92 2.11
N SER A 21 18.97 3.73 2.06
CA SER A 21 18.58 2.68 1.10
C SER A 21 18.02 1.46 1.82
N ARG A 22 17.04 0.79 1.19
CA ARG A 22 16.44 -0.47 1.69
C ARG A 22 16.11 -1.39 0.52
N SER A 23 16.10 -2.71 0.76
CA SER A 23 15.68 -3.69 -0.25
C SER A 23 14.21 -3.47 -0.63
N MET A 24 13.93 -3.12 -1.88
CA MET A 24 12.60 -2.83 -2.41
C MET A 24 12.47 -3.37 -3.84
N PHE A 25 11.40 -4.11 -4.13
CA PHE A 25 11.04 -4.54 -5.49
C PHE A 25 12.17 -5.27 -6.26
N GLY A 26 13.01 -6.04 -5.55
CA GLY A 26 14.15 -6.75 -6.15
C GLY A 26 15.38 -5.87 -6.43
N GLY A 27 15.39 -4.63 -5.96
CA GLY A 27 16.53 -3.71 -5.97
C GLY A 27 16.62 -2.92 -4.68
N PHE A 28 17.09 -1.68 -4.78
CA PHE A 28 17.30 -0.77 -3.64
C PHE A 28 16.44 0.47 -3.77
N GLY A 29 15.47 0.63 -2.89
CA GLY A 29 14.71 1.87 -2.77
C GLY A 29 15.54 2.94 -2.06
N LEU A 30 15.52 4.16 -2.57
CA LEU A 30 16.17 5.33 -1.99
C LEU A 30 15.10 6.21 -1.32
N PHE A 31 15.40 6.58 -0.07
CA PHE A 31 14.52 7.31 0.82
C PHE A 31 15.21 8.57 1.27
N ALA A 32 14.53 9.71 1.16
CA ALA A 32 14.88 10.90 1.92
C ALA A 32 13.98 10.90 3.16
N ASP A 33 14.60 10.84 4.34
CA ASP A 33 13.94 10.60 5.63
C ASP A 33 13.19 9.26 5.65
N GLU A 34 11.87 9.29 5.46
CA GLU A 34 10.99 8.12 5.39
C GLU A 34 10.23 7.99 4.06
N THR A 35 10.49 8.87 3.10
CA THR A 35 9.74 8.92 1.85
C THR A 35 10.57 8.37 0.71
N MET A 36 10.10 7.27 0.11
CA MET A 36 10.73 6.67 -1.07
C MET A 36 10.42 7.51 -2.31
N PHE A 37 11.47 7.94 -3.01
CA PHE A 37 11.38 8.77 -4.22
C PHE A 37 12.12 8.18 -5.42
N ALA A 38 13.04 7.24 -5.19
CA ALA A 38 13.79 6.59 -6.26
C ALA A 38 14.04 5.10 -5.99
N LEU A 39 14.37 4.35 -7.04
CA LEU A 39 14.65 2.92 -7.02
C LEU A 39 15.86 2.63 -7.91
N VAL A 40 16.84 1.91 -7.39
CA VAL A 40 17.96 1.38 -8.18
C VAL A 40 17.73 -0.11 -8.38
N VAL A 41 17.56 -0.52 -9.64
CA VAL A 41 17.33 -1.92 -10.01
C VAL A 41 17.80 -2.15 -11.43
N LYS A 42 18.33 -3.35 -11.72
CA LYS A 42 18.92 -3.68 -13.03
C LYS A 42 19.97 -2.64 -13.49
N ASP A 43 20.81 -2.20 -12.55
CA ASP A 43 21.86 -1.19 -12.77
C ASP A 43 21.37 0.13 -13.36
N GLN A 44 20.10 0.49 -13.12
CA GLN A 44 19.50 1.74 -13.57
C GLN A 44 18.81 2.46 -12.40
N LEU A 45 18.98 3.78 -12.34
CA LEU A 45 18.19 4.64 -11.48
C LEU A 45 16.79 4.78 -12.08
N HIS A 46 15.78 4.66 -11.24
CA HIS A 46 14.40 4.94 -11.55
C HIS A 46 13.85 5.99 -10.59
N ILE A 47 13.07 6.94 -11.09
CA ILE A 47 12.40 7.96 -10.26
C ILE A 47 10.92 7.62 -10.13
N ARG A 48 10.37 7.89 -8.95
CA ARG A 48 8.94 7.76 -8.67
C ARG A 48 8.14 8.80 -9.45
N ALA A 49 7.17 8.36 -10.23
CA ALA A 49 6.16 9.22 -10.82
C ALA A 49 4.95 9.32 -9.87
N ASP A 50 4.35 10.51 -9.80
CA ASP A 50 3.04 10.67 -9.16
C ASP A 50 1.92 10.14 -10.08
N GLN A 51 0.67 10.22 -9.61
CA GLN A 51 -0.47 9.66 -10.34
C GLN A 51 -0.71 10.35 -11.70
N ASN A 52 -0.53 11.68 -11.76
CA ASN A 52 -0.68 12.46 -12.98
C ASN A 52 0.42 12.12 -13.99
N THR A 53 1.67 12.06 -13.51
CA THR A 53 2.85 11.75 -14.31
C THR A 53 2.80 10.31 -14.82
N THR A 54 2.39 9.36 -13.97
CA THR A 54 2.19 7.95 -14.36
C THR A 54 1.19 7.86 -15.50
N SER A 55 0.03 8.52 -15.37
CA SER A 55 -1.02 8.51 -16.40
C SER A 55 -0.56 9.13 -17.72
N LEU A 56 0.24 10.20 -17.65
CA LEU A 56 0.83 10.83 -18.83
C LEU A 56 1.84 9.91 -19.53
N PHE A 57 2.73 9.29 -18.75
CA PHE A 57 3.76 8.38 -19.25
C PHE A 57 3.16 7.13 -19.90
N GLU A 58 2.13 6.55 -19.29
CA GLU A 58 1.40 5.43 -19.87
C GLU A 58 0.77 5.78 -21.22
N LYS A 59 0.16 6.98 -21.35
CA LYS A 59 -0.38 7.49 -22.63
C LYS A 59 0.70 7.70 -23.70
N GLN A 60 1.93 7.99 -23.29
CA GLN A 60 3.10 8.12 -24.18
C GLN A 60 3.79 6.78 -24.46
N GLY A 61 3.27 5.66 -23.93
CA GLY A 61 3.86 4.33 -24.11
C GLY A 61 5.11 4.06 -23.26
N LEU A 62 5.44 4.96 -22.32
CA LEU A 62 6.48 4.71 -21.33
C LEU A 62 5.98 3.67 -20.32
N LYS A 63 6.89 2.81 -19.88
CA LYS A 63 6.55 1.68 -19.01
C LYS A 63 7.23 1.82 -17.65
N PRO A 64 6.50 1.66 -16.54
CA PRO A 64 7.12 1.58 -15.23
C PRO A 64 7.88 0.26 -15.08
N TYR A 65 8.77 0.22 -14.09
CA TYR A 65 9.39 -1.01 -13.66
C TYR A 65 8.34 -1.97 -13.10
N VAL A 66 8.36 -3.22 -13.59
CA VAL A 66 7.48 -4.30 -13.13
C VAL A 66 8.31 -5.31 -12.36
N TYR A 67 8.02 -5.44 -11.07
CA TYR A 67 8.65 -6.43 -10.19
C TYR A 67 7.85 -7.75 -10.23
N LYS A 68 8.53 -8.90 -10.24
CA LYS A 68 7.87 -10.20 -10.15
C LYS A 68 8.06 -10.79 -8.75
N LYS A 69 6.97 -10.96 -8.00
CA LYS A 69 6.98 -11.62 -6.69
C LYS A 69 6.29 -12.97 -6.80
N ARG A 70 7.06 -14.06 -6.67
CA ARG A 70 6.53 -15.46 -6.78
C ARG A 70 5.69 -15.67 -8.04
N GLY A 71 6.18 -15.20 -9.19
CA GLY A 71 5.49 -15.29 -10.48
C GLY A 71 4.45 -14.20 -10.75
N PHE A 72 3.96 -13.48 -9.73
CA PHE A 72 2.96 -12.43 -9.91
C PHE A 72 3.61 -11.06 -10.21
N PRO A 73 3.14 -10.34 -11.25
CA PRO A 73 3.63 -9.01 -11.56
C PRO A 73 3.10 -7.96 -10.57
N VAL A 74 3.99 -7.09 -10.12
CA VAL A 74 3.72 -5.90 -9.31
C VAL A 74 4.18 -4.71 -10.14
N VAL A 75 3.23 -4.02 -10.76
CA VAL A 75 3.48 -2.77 -11.48
C VAL A 75 3.81 -1.69 -10.47
N THR A 76 4.96 -1.05 -10.61
CA THR A 76 5.42 -0.02 -9.68
C THR A 76 5.16 1.39 -10.23
N LYS A 77 5.45 2.43 -9.44
CA LYS A 77 5.42 3.83 -9.87
C LYS A 77 6.80 4.35 -10.33
N TYR A 78 7.78 3.47 -10.57
CA TYR A 78 9.16 3.87 -10.82
C TYR A 78 9.51 3.75 -12.31
N TYR A 79 9.98 4.83 -12.90
CA TYR A 79 10.35 4.91 -14.31
C TYR A 79 11.86 5.09 -14.46
N ALA A 80 12.47 4.35 -15.38
CA ALA A 80 13.91 4.40 -15.62
C ALA A 80 14.32 5.81 -16.07
N VAL A 81 15.38 6.33 -15.45
CA VAL A 81 16.03 7.59 -15.85
C VAL A 81 16.77 7.33 -17.16
N THR A 82 16.54 8.17 -18.16
CA THR A 82 17.27 8.09 -19.44
C THR A 82 18.73 8.50 -19.23
N ASP A 83 19.63 8.01 -20.08
CA ASP A 83 21.06 8.39 -20.03
C ASP A 83 21.23 9.92 -20.12
N SER A 84 20.45 10.58 -20.98
CA SER A 84 20.44 12.05 -21.11
C SER A 84 20.08 12.79 -19.82
N LEU A 85 19.11 12.27 -19.05
CA LEU A 85 18.73 12.85 -17.77
C LEU A 85 19.76 12.48 -16.69
N TRP A 86 20.33 11.29 -16.76
CA TRP A 86 21.40 10.88 -15.86
C TRP A 86 22.64 11.77 -15.98
N ASP A 87 23.02 12.15 -17.19
CA ASP A 87 24.17 13.03 -17.43
C ASP A 87 23.91 14.48 -17.00
N ASN A 88 22.65 14.94 -17.05
CA ASN A 88 22.24 16.24 -16.55
C ASN A 88 21.84 16.19 -15.06
N LYS A 89 22.85 16.20 -14.17
CA LYS A 89 22.65 16.09 -12.71
C LYS A 89 21.73 17.17 -12.13
N THR A 90 21.76 18.39 -12.67
CA THR A 90 20.89 19.49 -12.23
C THR A 90 19.42 19.22 -12.56
N ALA A 91 19.13 18.79 -13.79
CA ALA A 91 17.79 18.41 -14.21
C ALA A 91 17.29 17.18 -13.42
N LEU A 92 18.13 16.16 -13.24
CA LEU A 92 17.81 14.98 -12.45
C LEU A 92 17.50 15.32 -10.99
N MET A 93 18.26 16.24 -10.38
CA MET A 93 17.98 16.72 -9.03
C MET A 93 16.61 17.41 -8.93
N SER A 94 16.25 18.23 -9.92
CA SER A 94 14.92 18.86 -9.98
C SER A 94 13.80 17.83 -10.07
N VAL A 95 13.98 16.81 -10.92
CA VAL A 95 13.02 15.70 -11.09
C VAL A 95 12.90 14.89 -9.80
N ALA A 96 14.02 14.58 -9.13
CA ALA A 96 14.01 13.85 -7.86
C ALA A 96 13.35 14.63 -6.72
N ARG A 97 13.55 15.96 -6.68
CA ARG A 97 12.88 16.84 -5.71
C ARG A 97 11.36 16.85 -5.91
N GLN A 98 10.90 17.02 -7.15
CA GLN A 98 9.47 16.95 -7.49
C GLN A 98 8.86 15.59 -7.12
N ALA A 99 9.57 14.50 -7.43
CA ALA A 99 9.13 13.15 -7.06
C ALA A 99 9.02 12.96 -5.54
N LEU A 100 9.97 13.50 -4.77
CA LEU A 100 9.94 13.47 -3.31
C LEU A 100 8.79 14.30 -2.74
N ASP A 101 8.58 15.51 -3.25
CA ASP A 101 7.51 16.41 -2.78
C ASP A 101 6.12 15.83 -3.08
N SER A 102 5.90 15.32 -4.29
CA SER A 102 4.65 14.61 -4.63
C SER A 102 4.46 13.36 -3.77
N ALA A 103 5.53 12.61 -3.47
CA ALA A 103 5.46 11.44 -2.61
C ALA A 103 5.14 11.76 -1.15
N ARG A 104 5.66 12.88 -0.63
CA ARG A 104 5.34 13.38 0.72
C ARG A 104 3.88 13.80 0.80
N LYS A 105 3.41 14.58 -0.18
CA LYS A 105 2.00 14.99 -0.28
C LYS A 105 1.06 13.78 -0.39
N GLU A 106 1.42 12.77 -1.18
CA GLU A 106 0.65 11.52 -1.26
C GLU A 106 0.59 10.81 0.12
N LYS A 107 1.71 10.72 0.84
CA LYS A 107 1.78 10.13 2.19
C LYS A 107 0.89 10.90 3.19
N GLU A 108 0.91 12.22 3.15
CA GLU A 108 0.08 13.08 4.01
C GLU A 108 -1.41 12.90 3.71
N LEU A 109 -1.81 12.91 2.43
CA LEU A 109 -3.20 12.67 2.03
C LEU A 109 -3.67 11.27 2.45
N GLN A 110 -2.81 10.25 2.32
CA GLN A 110 -3.12 8.89 2.77
C GLN A 110 -3.23 8.77 4.29
N ALA A 111 -2.47 9.56 5.06
CA ALA A 111 -2.55 9.56 6.51
C ALA A 111 -3.86 10.20 7.03
N VAL A 112 -4.42 11.15 6.29
CA VAL A 112 -5.68 11.84 6.65
C VAL A 112 -6.91 11.12 6.08
N ALA A 113 -6.77 10.42 4.96
CA ALA A 113 -7.86 9.64 4.37
C ALA A 113 -8.26 8.48 5.29
N LYS A 114 -9.57 8.30 5.51
CA LYS A 114 -10.09 7.07 6.14
C LYS A 114 -9.66 5.85 5.29
N PRO A 115 -9.41 4.68 5.90
CA PRO A 115 -9.10 3.48 5.14
C PRO A 115 -10.28 3.17 4.21
N ASP A 116 -10.07 3.32 2.91
CA ASP A 116 -11.10 3.03 1.90
C ASP A 116 -11.20 1.51 1.60
N ARG A 117 -10.17 0.76 2.02
CA ARG A 117 -10.10 -0.69 1.82
C ARG A 117 -10.37 -1.44 3.11
N LEU A 118 -11.19 -2.48 2.99
CA LEU A 118 -11.51 -3.40 4.08
C LEU A 118 -10.26 -3.96 4.78
N LYS A 119 -9.22 -4.35 4.02
CA LYS A 119 -7.99 -4.91 4.63
C LYS A 119 -7.17 -3.90 5.46
N ASP A 120 -7.47 -2.60 5.33
CA ASP A 120 -6.76 -1.52 6.01
C ASP A 120 -7.52 -1.04 7.26
N LEU A 121 -8.74 -1.56 7.49
CA LEU A 121 -9.45 -1.40 8.76
C LEU A 121 -8.76 -2.18 9.89
N PRO A 122 -8.93 -1.75 11.15
CA PRO A 122 -8.42 -2.49 12.30
C PRO A 122 -8.85 -3.96 12.29
N ASN A 123 -7.96 -4.85 12.72
CA ASN A 123 -8.19 -6.29 12.83
C ASN A 123 -8.36 -7.04 11.49
N LEU A 124 -8.57 -6.33 10.37
CA LEU A 124 -8.77 -6.97 9.07
C LEU A 124 -7.44 -7.19 8.34
N ARG A 125 -7.41 -8.24 7.52
CA ARG A 125 -6.27 -8.58 6.66
C ARG A 125 -6.77 -8.92 5.27
N LEU A 126 -5.85 -9.08 4.31
CA LEU A 126 -6.17 -9.46 2.93
C LEU A 126 -7.01 -10.74 2.85
N ALA A 127 -6.79 -11.72 3.74
CA ALA A 127 -7.58 -12.93 3.79
C ALA A 127 -9.06 -12.64 4.13
N THR A 128 -9.31 -11.80 5.14
CA THR A 128 -10.66 -11.37 5.52
C THR A 128 -11.31 -10.49 4.45
N GLU A 129 -10.57 -9.58 3.82
CA GLU A 129 -11.08 -8.80 2.66
C GLU A 129 -11.55 -9.73 1.53
N ARG A 130 -10.83 -10.82 1.25
CA ARG A 130 -11.26 -11.81 0.25
C ARG A 130 -12.53 -12.56 0.68
N MET A 131 -12.66 -12.90 1.95
CA MET A 131 -13.87 -13.54 2.48
C MET A 131 -15.08 -12.61 2.38
N LEU A 132 -14.93 -11.34 2.80
CA LEU A 132 -15.97 -10.31 2.68
C LEU A 132 -16.39 -10.10 1.22
N LYS A 133 -15.42 -9.96 0.30
CA LYS A 133 -15.71 -9.81 -1.13
C LYS A 133 -16.43 -11.03 -1.71
N LYS A 134 -16.02 -12.25 -1.33
CA LYS A 134 -16.73 -13.48 -1.73
C LYS A 134 -18.16 -13.52 -1.18
N ALA A 135 -18.39 -12.89 -0.03
CA ALA A 135 -19.69 -12.75 0.61
C ALA A 135 -20.52 -11.55 0.08
N GLY A 136 -20.03 -10.84 -0.95
CA GLY A 136 -20.72 -9.68 -1.55
C GLY A 136 -20.48 -8.34 -0.85
N ILE A 137 -19.58 -8.29 0.14
CA ILE A 137 -19.20 -7.07 0.87
C ILE A 137 -17.86 -6.59 0.34
N GLU A 138 -17.90 -5.63 -0.58
CA GLU A 138 -16.74 -5.12 -1.31
C GLU A 138 -16.15 -3.84 -0.74
N THR A 139 -16.97 -3.02 -0.07
CA THR A 139 -16.57 -1.70 0.44
C THR A 139 -16.73 -1.59 1.96
N VAL A 140 -16.04 -0.61 2.56
CA VAL A 140 -16.18 -0.28 3.99
C VAL A 140 -17.62 0.13 4.32
N GLU A 141 -18.26 0.92 3.46
CA GLU A 141 -19.66 1.33 3.61
C GLU A 141 -20.61 0.12 3.65
N GLN A 142 -20.41 -0.88 2.78
CA GLN A 142 -21.20 -2.11 2.81
C GLN A 142 -20.96 -2.89 4.10
N LEU A 143 -19.71 -2.97 4.59
CA LEU A 143 -19.43 -3.61 5.88
C LEU A 143 -20.15 -2.90 7.04
N GLU A 144 -20.14 -1.57 7.06
CA GLU A 144 -20.86 -0.78 8.06
C GLU A 144 -22.38 -1.01 7.98
N MET A 145 -22.94 -1.04 6.77
CA MET A 145 -24.36 -1.28 6.52
C MET A 145 -24.81 -2.69 6.93
N HIS A 146 -24.02 -3.71 6.64
CA HIS A 146 -24.28 -5.09 7.07
C HIS A 146 -24.12 -5.29 8.59
N GLY A 147 -23.27 -4.47 9.23
CA GLY A 147 -22.84 -4.66 10.60
C GLY A 147 -21.96 -5.90 10.79
N SER A 148 -21.38 -6.05 11.98
CA SER A 148 -20.47 -7.16 12.30
C SER A 148 -21.12 -8.54 12.23
N VAL A 149 -22.36 -8.66 12.74
CA VAL A 149 -23.15 -9.90 12.73
C VAL A 149 -23.51 -10.30 11.30
N GLY A 150 -24.12 -9.40 10.52
CA GLY A 150 -24.53 -9.69 9.15
C GLY A 150 -23.34 -10.01 8.25
N ALA A 151 -22.21 -9.31 8.42
CA ALA A 151 -20.99 -9.64 7.70
C ALA A 151 -20.41 -11.00 8.09
N TYR A 152 -20.44 -11.36 9.37
CA TYR A 152 -20.00 -12.67 9.86
C TYR A 152 -20.85 -13.81 9.26
N GLU A 153 -22.17 -13.65 9.24
CA GLU A 153 -23.09 -14.63 8.66
C GLU A 153 -22.91 -14.77 7.15
N ALA A 154 -22.75 -13.65 6.44
CA ALA A 154 -22.48 -13.66 5.00
C ALA A 154 -21.18 -14.42 4.67
N ILE A 155 -20.12 -14.24 5.47
CA ILE A 155 -18.89 -15.02 5.34
C ILE A 155 -19.15 -16.49 5.66
N LYS A 156 -19.82 -16.81 6.77
CA LYS A 156 -20.12 -18.19 7.18
C LYS A 156 -20.90 -18.96 6.10
N ASN A 157 -21.82 -18.29 5.41
CA ASN A 157 -22.65 -18.90 4.35
C ASN A 157 -21.89 -19.15 3.04
N THR A 158 -20.82 -18.39 2.77
CA THR A 158 -20.06 -18.49 1.51
C THR A 158 -18.70 -19.16 1.66
N HIS A 159 -18.21 -19.31 2.90
CA HIS A 159 -16.95 -19.95 3.22
C HIS A 159 -17.17 -21.41 3.57
N SER A 160 -16.41 -22.32 2.93
CA SER A 160 -16.58 -23.76 3.09
C SER A 160 -15.97 -24.33 4.38
N GLY A 161 -15.19 -23.54 5.13
CA GLY A 161 -14.57 -23.93 6.39
C GLY A 161 -15.26 -23.31 7.60
N SER A 162 -14.94 -23.80 8.80
CA SER A 162 -15.40 -23.20 10.04
C SER A 162 -14.81 -21.80 10.23
N VAL A 163 -15.66 -20.83 10.54
CA VAL A 163 -15.28 -19.45 10.83
C VAL A 163 -15.27 -19.25 12.35
N SER A 164 -14.21 -18.65 12.90
CA SER A 164 -14.07 -18.45 14.35
C SER A 164 -14.86 -17.24 14.85
N LEU A 165 -15.37 -17.30 16.09
CA LEU A 165 -16.01 -16.15 16.75
C LEU A 165 -15.07 -14.95 16.91
N GLU A 166 -13.75 -15.16 16.91
CA GLU A 166 -12.79 -14.06 16.87
C GLU A 166 -12.97 -13.18 15.63
N LEU A 167 -13.40 -13.75 14.50
CA LEU A 167 -13.72 -12.96 13.31
C LEU A 167 -14.88 -12.00 13.57
N LEU A 168 -15.90 -12.40 14.33
CA LEU A 168 -17.02 -11.53 14.68
C LEU A 168 -16.52 -10.31 15.48
N TRP A 169 -15.63 -10.53 16.45
CA TRP A 169 -15.03 -9.43 17.22
C TRP A 169 -14.10 -8.58 16.37
N ALA A 170 -13.35 -9.19 15.44
CA ALA A 170 -12.51 -8.47 14.49
C ALA A 170 -13.33 -7.53 13.60
N LEU A 171 -14.49 -8.00 13.10
CA LEU A 171 -15.42 -7.19 12.29
C LEU A 171 -16.05 -6.06 13.12
N GLU A 172 -16.47 -6.34 14.36
CA GLU A 172 -16.98 -5.29 15.27
C GLU A 172 -15.92 -4.23 15.56
N GLY A 173 -14.69 -4.65 15.85
CA GLY A 173 -13.57 -3.73 16.08
C GLY A 173 -13.24 -2.92 14.82
N ALA A 174 -13.31 -3.54 13.65
CA ALA A 174 -13.09 -2.86 12.36
C ALA A 174 -14.08 -1.71 12.14
N ILE A 175 -15.38 -1.98 12.35
CA ILE A 175 -16.47 -0.99 12.20
C ILE A 175 -16.33 0.14 13.23
N ASN A 176 -15.97 -0.18 14.48
CA ASN A 176 -15.82 0.81 15.55
C ASN A 176 -14.45 1.50 15.59
N GLY A 177 -13.52 1.17 14.68
CA GLY A 177 -12.18 1.76 14.67
C GLY A 177 -11.30 1.36 15.85
N THR A 178 -11.51 0.18 16.47
CA THR A 178 -10.79 -0.29 17.67
C THR A 178 -10.21 -1.70 17.51
N HIS A 179 -9.20 -2.05 18.31
CA HIS A 179 -8.70 -3.42 18.34
C HIS A 179 -9.72 -4.36 19.01
N TRP A 180 -9.95 -5.55 18.45
CA TRP A 180 -11.00 -6.47 18.94
C TRP A 180 -10.86 -6.85 20.43
N SER A 181 -9.63 -6.81 20.96
CA SER A 181 -9.35 -7.12 22.37
C SER A 181 -10.00 -6.14 23.36
N VAL A 182 -10.32 -4.91 22.94
CA VAL A 182 -10.95 -3.90 23.81
C VAL A 182 -12.48 -3.95 23.81
N ILE A 183 -13.08 -4.83 23.00
CA ILE A 183 -14.54 -5.01 22.97
C ILE A 183 -15.00 -5.61 24.30
N PRO A 184 -15.86 -4.94 25.09
CA PRO A 184 -16.30 -5.42 26.40
C PRO A 184 -17.03 -6.76 26.30
N GLN A 185 -16.90 -7.60 27.34
CA GLN A 185 -17.55 -8.92 27.37
C GLN A 185 -19.06 -8.82 27.13
N LYS A 186 -19.74 -7.85 27.76
CA LYS A 186 -21.16 -7.59 27.53
C LYS A 186 -21.51 -7.42 26.04
N ARG A 187 -20.69 -6.69 25.29
CA ARG A 187 -20.90 -6.49 23.85
C ARG A 187 -20.66 -7.78 23.07
N ARG A 188 -19.66 -8.58 23.46
CA ARG A 188 -19.41 -9.89 22.83
C ARG A 188 -20.62 -10.81 23.01
N ASP A 189 -21.20 -10.84 24.21
CA ASP A 189 -22.38 -11.65 24.52
C ASP A 189 -23.60 -11.19 23.70
N GLU A 190 -23.83 -9.88 23.58
CA GLU A 190 -24.88 -9.32 22.73
C GLU A 190 -24.74 -9.76 21.25
N LEU A 191 -23.52 -9.73 20.71
CA LEU A 191 -23.25 -10.12 19.32
C LEU A 191 -23.47 -11.63 19.11
N VAL A 192 -23.05 -12.46 20.05
CA VAL A 192 -23.24 -13.92 19.98
C VAL A 192 -24.73 -14.28 20.07
N ASN A 193 -25.50 -13.60 20.92
CA ASN A 193 -26.94 -13.82 21.04
C ASN A 193 -27.68 -13.52 19.72
N LYS A 194 -27.24 -12.49 18.99
CA LYS A 194 -27.79 -12.15 17.67
C LYS A 194 -27.52 -13.22 16.60
N LEU A 195 -26.45 -14.00 16.71
CA LEU A 195 -26.16 -15.10 15.77
C LEU A 195 -27.04 -16.35 16.00
N SER A 196 -27.71 -16.42 17.15
CA SER A 196 -28.53 -17.57 17.55
C SER A 196 -30.03 -17.29 17.41
N SER A 197 -30.39 -16.12 16.87
CA SER A 197 -31.76 -15.63 16.67
C SER A 197 -32.12 -15.72 15.19
#